data_AF-A0A957N638-F1
#
_entry.id   AF-A0A957N638-F1
#
_cell.length_a   1.000
_cell.length_b   1.000
_cell.length_c   1.000
_cell.angle_alpha   90.00
_cell.angle_beta   90.00
_cell.angle_gamma   90.00
#
_symmetry.space_group_name_H-M   'P 1'
#
loop_
_entity.id
_entity.type
_entity.pdbx_description
1 polymer ?
#
loop_
_entity_poly.entity_id
_entity_poly.type
_entity_poly.pdbx_seq_one_letter_code
_entity_poly.pdbx_strand_id
1 'polypeptide(L)'
;MTVQPAASPVGVPEQKGRFGTFAGVFTPNVLTILGLILFLRTGWVVGQAGLVGALVIVALANAITLLTGLSLSAIATSMRVRTGGNYYLISRSLGLEIGGAIGIPLYLSQAISVAFYVIGFTEALLSIPFFQAMDARLISTAVVVLFGVIAYIGADFALRIQYVVLAALVGALISFFAGGWGDTLAPTLTPAFTPGVTFWAVFAVFFPAV
;
A
#
# COMPACT_ATOMS: atom_id res chain seq x y z
N MET A 1 29.37 34.14 48.82
CA MET A 1 28.71 33.96 47.51
C MET A 1 28.38 32.49 47.36
N THR A 2 27.17 32.11 47.75
CA THR A 2 26.66 30.74 47.64
C THR A 2 26.12 30.54 46.21
N VAL A 3 26.73 29.63 45.47
CA VAL A 3 26.29 29.25 44.13
C VAL A 3 24.96 28.49 44.26
N GLN A 4 23.90 29.12 43.77
CA GLN A 4 22.57 28.51 43.66
C GLN A 4 22.61 27.47 42.52
N PRO A 5 22.24 26.20 42.74
CA PRO A 5 22.24 25.21 41.67
C PRO A 5 21.15 25.57 40.65
N ALA A 6 21.52 25.50 39.37
CA ALA A 6 20.63 25.79 38.24
C ALA A 6 19.35 24.96 38.34
N ALA A 7 18.21 25.64 38.22
CA ALA A 7 16.91 25.00 38.11
C ALA A 7 16.93 23.98 36.97
N SER A 8 16.50 22.75 37.28
CA SER A 8 16.33 21.68 36.30
C SER A 8 15.43 22.17 35.15
N PRO A 9 15.73 21.82 33.88
CA PRO A 9 14.91 22.27 32.77
C PRO A 9 13.48 21.79 32.96
N VAL A 10 12.56 22.76 32.93
CA VAL A 10 11.11 22.57 32.89
C VAL A 10 10.78 21.41 31.96
N GLY A 11 10.03 20.44 32.50
CA GLY A 11 9.62 19.23 31.81
C GLY A 11 9.14 19.54 30.41
N VAL A 12 9.86 19.00 29.42
CA VAL A 12 9.41 18.98 28.03
C VAL A 12 8.03 18.32 28.05
N PRO A 13 6.96 19.00 27.60
CA PRO A 13 5.67 18.34 27.49
C PRO A 13 5.87 17.14 26.57
N GLU A 14 5.55 15.96 27.09
CA GLU A 14 5.53 14.71 26.34
C GLU A 14 4.79 14.97 25.02
N GLN A 15 5.51 14.91 23.88
CA GLN A 15 4.96 15.18 22.56
C GLN A 15 3.96 14.06 22.19
N LYS A 16 2.75 14.14 22.74
CA LYS A 16 1.59 13.37 22.31
C LYS A 16 1.27 13.77 20.87
N GLY A 17 1.46 12.85 19.93
CA GLY A 17 0.95 12.98 18.55
C GLY A 17 1.98 12.87 17.41
N ARG A 18 3.22 12.44 17.64
CA ARG A 18 4.16 12.15 16.55
C ARG A 18 4.28 10.64 16.35
N PHE A 19 3.94 10.16 15.15
CA PHE A 19 4.11 8.76 14.80
C PHE A 19 5.60 8.42 14.62
N GLY A 20 6.05 7.32 15.20
CA GLY A 20 7.41 6.81 15.00
C GLY A 20 7.59 6.18 13.62
N THR A 21 8.83 5.88 13.23
CA THR A 21 9.16 5.30 11.91
C THR A 21 8.42 3.99 11.63
N PHE A 22 8.30 3.12 12.64
CA PHE A 22 7.59 1.85 12.47
C PHE A 22 6.08 2.04 12.30
N ALA A 23 5.44 2.71 13.28
CA ALA A 23 4.00 2.90 13.31
C ALA A 23 3.47 3.83 12.21
N GLY A 24 4.23 4.86 11.85
CA GLY A 24 3.82 5.93 10.95
C GLY A 24 4.29 5.77 9.51
N VAL A 25 5.30 4.93 9.24
CA VAL A 25 5.86 4.78 7.89
C VAL A 25 5.93 3.31 7.49
N PHE A 26 6.69 2.48 8.21
CA PHE A 26 6.92 1.09 7.79
C PHE A 26 5.63 0.26 7.73
N THR A 27 4.85 0.23 8.82
CA THR A 27 3.62 -0.57 8.88
C THR A 27 2.59 -0.16 7.82
N PRO A 28 2.25 1.15 7.66
CA PRO A 28 1.36 1.58 6.59
C PRO A 28 1.84 1.17 5.19
N ASN A 29 3.13 1.34 4.87
CA ASN A 29 3.66 1.00 3.54
C ASN A 29 3.64 -0.51 3.26
N VAL A 30 3.92 -1.34 4.26
CA VAL A 30 3.81 -2.80 4.10
C VAL A 30 2.35 -3.20 3.83
N LEU A 31 1.39 -2.57 4.52
CA LEU A 31 -0.03 -2.84 4.34
C LEU A 31 -0.55 -2.39 2.96
N THR A 32 0.03 -1.35 2.37
CA THR A 32 -0.37 -0.90 1.02
C THR A 32 0.15 -1.85 -0.08
N ILE A 33 1.31 -2.46 0.12
CA ILE A 33 1.93 -3.41 -0.83
C ILE A 33 1.25 -4.79 -0.70
N LEU A 34 1.14 -5.31 0.52
CA LEU A 34 0.58 -6.62 0.82
C LEU A 34 -0.95 -6.58 0.88
N GLY A 35 -1.58 -6.46 -0.29
CA GLY A 35 -3.03 -6.30 -0.40
C GLY A 35 -3.71 -7.19 -1.43
N LEU A 36 -4.74 -6.62 -2.06
CA LEU A 36 -5.64 -7.24 -3.03
C LEU A 36 -4.91 -8.07 -4.10
N ILE A 37 -3.87 -7.52 -4.72
CA ILE A 37 -3.18 -8.17 -5.84
C ILE A 37 -2.47 -9.44 -5.39
N LEU A 38 -1.88 -9.44 -4.18
CA LEU A 38 -1.19 -10.60 -3.64
C LEU A 38 -2.12 -11.82 -3.58
N PHE A 39 -3.34 -11.64 -3.08
CA PHE A 39 -4.29 -12.73 -2.88
C PHE A 39 -5.14 -13.04 -4.11
N LEU A 40 -5.63 -12.03 -4.83
CA LEU A 40 -6.62 -12.22 -5.90
C LEU A 40 -6.03 -12.27 -7.31
N ARG A 41 -4.78 -11.84 -7.51
CA ARG A 41 -4.21 -11.65 -8.85
C ARG A 41 -2.88 -12.35 -9.07
N THR A 42 -2.08 -12.63 -8.03
CA THR A 42 -0.82 -13.37 -8.17
C THR A 42 -0.99 -14.71 -8.88
N GLY A 43 -2.03 -15.48 -8.54
CA GLY A 43 -2.32 -16.76 -9.20
C GLY A 43 -2.60 -16.59 -10.70
N TRP A 44 -3.35 -15.56 -11.08
CA TRP A 44 -3.62 -15.25 -12.49
C TRP A 44 -2.36 -14.78 -13.22
N VAL A 45 -1.52 -13.95 -12.58
CA VAL A 45 -0.24 -13.49 -13.16
C VAL A 45 0.68 -14.67 -13.45
N VAL A 46 0.84 -15.59 -12.50
CA VAL A 46 1.65 -16.81 -12.69
C VAL A 46 1.02 -17.72 -13.74
N GLY A 47 -0.31 -17.84 -13.78
CA GLY A 47 -1.02 -18.65 -14.78
C GLY A 47 -0.84 -18.14 -16.22
N GLN A 48 -0.81 -16.83 -16.44
CA GLN A 48 -0.64 -16.23 -17.77
C GLN A 48 0.84 -16.16 -18.19
N ALA A 49 1.71 -15.64 -17.32
CA ALA A 49 3.11 -15.37 -17.64
C ALA A 49 4.05 -16.55 -17.36
N GLY A 50 3.58 -17.60 -16.70
CA GLY A 50 4.42 -18.66 -16.15
C GLY A 50 5.26 -18.16 -14.95
N LEU A 51 5.95 -19.07 -14.28
CA LEU A 51 6.81 -18.73 -13.13
C LEU A 51 7.92 -17.76 -13.53
N VAL A 52 8.62 -18.02 -14.64
CA VAL A 52 9.74 -17.18 -15.09
C VAL A 52 9.24 -15.78 -15.47
N GLY A 53 8.14 -15.70 -16.24
CA GLY A 53 7.57 -14.41 -16.63
C GLY A 53 7.04 -13.62 -15.45
N ALA A 54 6.40 -14.27 -14.48
CA ALA A 54 5.94 -13.64 -13.24
C ALA A 54 7.12 -13.09 -12.41
N LEU A 55 8.21 -13.85 -12.27
CA LEU A 55 9.42 -13.36 -11.57
C LEU A 55 10.05 -12.16 -12.27
N VAL A 56 10.08 -12.14 -13.60
CA VAL A 56 10.55 -10.98 -14.38
C VAL A 56 9.65 -9.76 -14.14
N ILE A 57 8.33 -9.94 -14.13
CA ILE A 57 7.36 -8.86 -13.81
C ILE A 57 7.62 -8.31 -12.41
N VAL A 58 7.76 -9.18 -11.41
CA VAL A 58 8.05 -8.80 -10.02
C VAL A 58 9.37 -8.03 -9.93
N ALA A 59 10.42 -8.52 -10.57
CA ALA A 59 11.73 -7.88 -10.55
C ALA A 59 11.71 -6.49 -11.20
N LEU A 60 11.06 -6.37 -12.37
CA LEU A 60 10.94 -5.10 -13.09
C LEU A 60 10.12 -4.07 -12.29
N ALA A 61 8.98 -4.50 -11.73
CA ALA A 61 8.12 -3.64 -10.92
C ALA A 61 8.84 -3.13 -9.67
N ASN A 62 9.51 -4.02 -8.93
CA ASN A 62 10.31 -3.66 -7.76
C ASN A 62 11.49 -2.76 -8.11
N ALA A 63 12.15 -2.95 -9.27
CA ALA A 63 13.22 -2.06 -9.70
C ALA A 63 12.73 -0.62 -9.90
N ILE A 64 11.55 -0.44 -10.52
CA ILE A 64 10.93 0.88 -10.73
C ILE A 64 10.61 1.54 -9.37
N THR A 65 9.95 0.81 -8.46
CA THR A 65 9.61 1.35 -7.15
C THR A 65 10.85 1.65 -6.32
N LEU A 66 11.88 0.80 -6.37
CA LEU A 66 13.14 1.01 -5.65
C LEU A 66 13.85 2.28 -6.14
N LEU A 67 13.99 2.46 -7.46
CA LEU A 67 14.60 3.66 -8.02
C LEU A 67 13.81 4.93 -7.65
N THR A 68 12.48 4.85 -7.69
CA THR A 68 11.61 5.96 -7.27
C THR A 68 11.76 6.27 -5.78
N GLY A 69 11.85 5.23 -4.94
CA GLY A 69 12.07 5.37 -3.51
C GLY A 69 13.43 5.97 -3.16
N LEU A 70 14.49 5.61 -3.90
CA LEU A 70 15.81 6.23 -3.77
C LEU A 70 15.77 7.71 -4.15
N SER A 71 15.09 8.08 -5.24
CA SER A 71 14.87 9.48 -5.60
C SER A 71 14.10 10.23 -4.52
N LEU A 72 13.02 9.65 -3.99
CA LEU A 72 12.24 10.28 -2.92
C LEU A 72 13.05 10.44 -1.62
N SER A 73 13.91 9.48 -1.29
CA SER A 73 14.83 9.54 -0.15
C SER A 73 15.85 10.68 -0.29
N ALA A 74 16.41 10.88 -1.48
CA ALA A 74 17.31 12.00 -1.78
C ALA A 74 16.59 13.36 -1.63
N ILE A 75 15.34 13.46 -2.09
CA ILE A 75 14.52 14.66 -1.92
C ILE A 75 14.25 14.90 -0.42
N ALA A 76 13.83 13.89 0.31
CA ALA A 76 13.50 13.99 1.73
C ALA A 76 14.71 14.37 2.62
N THR A 77 15.92 14.03 2.20
CA THR A 77 17.18 14.37 2.92
C THR A 77 17.79 15.71 2.49
N SER A 78 17.35 16.29 1.36
CA SER A 78 17.88 17.56 0.83
C SER A 78 17.50 18.81 1.63
N MET A 79 16.46 18.74 2.46
CA MET A 79 15.96 19.89 3.20
C MET A 79 15.45 19.52 4.60
N ARG A 80 15.45 20.49 5.53
CA ARG A 80 14.81 20.30 6.84
C ARG A 80 13.29 20.29 6.68
N VAL A 81 12.72 19.09 6.73
CA VAL A 81 11.28 18.84 6.69
C VAL A 81 10.64 19.41 7.95
N ARG A 82 9.81 20.44 7.78
CA ARG A 82 8.90 20.94 8.84
C ARG A 82 7.59 20.15 8.77
N THR A 83 6.54 20.59 9.46
CA THR A 83 5.21 20.00 9.33
C THR A 83 4.72 20.10 7.87
N GLY A 84 4.51 18.95 7.23
CA GLY A 84 4.07 18.86 5.84
C GLY A 84 4.07 17.41 5.33
N GLY A 85 3.37 17.14 4.24
CA GLY A 85 3.34 15.82 3.59
C GLY A 85 4.20 15.75 2.32
N ASN A 86 4.01 14.70 1.52
CA ASN A 86 4.81 14.45 0.31
C ASN A 86 4.79 15.62 -0.69
N TYR A 87 3.64 16.25 -0.91
CA TYR A 87 3.54 17.40 -1.81
C TYR A 87 4.35 18.62 -1.33
N TYR A 88 4.37 18.86 -0.01
CA TYR A 88 5.15 19.94 0.58
C TYR A 88 6.66 19.73 0.36
N LEU A 89 7.11 18.48 0.50
CA LEU A 89 8.51 18.13 0.26
C LEU A 89 8.92 18.35 -1.19
N ILE A 90 8.15 17.81 -2.14
CA ILE A 90 8.48 17.87 -3.56
C ILE A 90 8.47 19.32 -4.06
N SER A 91 7.41 20.09 -3.76
CA SER A 91 7.27 21.46 -4.25
C SER A 91 8.33 22.42 -3.68
N ARG A 92 8.86 22.14 -2.49
CA ARG A 92 9.91 22.98 -1.87
C ARG A 92 11.33 22.57 -2.25
N SER A 93 11.59 21.29 -2.50
CA SER A 93 12.90 20.84 -2.99
C SER A 93 13.10 21.08 -4.49
N LEU A 94 12.05 20.91 -5.31
CA LEU A 94 12.14 20.91 -6.78
C LEU A 94 11.43 22.09 -7.46
N GLY A 95 10.73 22.93 -6.70
CA GLY A 95 9.97 24.06 -7.22
C GLY A 95 8.50 23.72 -7.51
N LEU A 96 7.69 24.77 -7.68
CA LEU A 96 6.23 24.65 -7.83
C LEU A 96 5.81 23.98 -9.14
N GLU A 97 6.55 24.19 -10.22
CA GLU A 97 6.26 23.61 -11.55
C GLU A 97 6.37 22.08 -11.50
N ILE A 98 7.49 21.56 -10.98
CA ILE A 98 7.71 20.12 -10.79
C ILE A 98 6.75 19.56 -9.72
N GLY A 99 6.54 20.32 -8.64
CA GLY A 99 5.59 19.94 -7.59
C GLY A 99 4.18 19.73 -8.12
N GLY A 100 3.67 20.62 -8.97
CA GLY A 100 2.36 20.48 -9.61
C GLY A 100 2.30 19.33 -10.62
N ALA A 101 3.34 19.20 -11.46
CA ALA A 101 3.44 18.16 -12.48
C ALA A 101 3.44 16.74 -11.90
N ILE A 102 4.02 16.55 -10.71
CA ILE A 102 4.00 15.25 -9.99
C ILE A 102 2.77 15.13 -9.08
N GLY A 103 2.39 16.22 -8.41
CA GLY A 103 1.35 16.21 -7.39
C GLY A 103 -0.05 15.92 -7.92
N ILE A 104 -0.43 16.51 -9.06
CA ILE A 104 -1.77 16.32 -9.64
C ILE A 104 -1.99 14.86 -10.09
N PRO A 105 -1.08 14.23 -10.87
CA PRO A 105 -1.22 12.82 -11.22
C PRO A 105 -1.19 11.90 -10.00
N LEU A 106 -0.36 12.19 -8.99
CA LEU A 106 -0.31 11.39 -7.78
C LEU A 106 -1.64 11.43 -7.03
N TYR A 107 -2.26 12.60 -6.90
CA TYR A 107 -3.58 12.75 -6.28
C TYR A 107 -4.66 11.94 -7.02
N LEU A 108 -4.70 12.06 -8.35
CA LEU A 108 -5.66 11.30 -9.17
C LEU A 108 -5.43 9.80 -9.08
N SER A 109 -4.17 9.37 -9.10
CA SER A 109 -3.79 7.96 -8.91
C SER A 109 -4.31 7.43 -7.57
N GLN A 110 -4.13 8.18 -6.47
CA GLN A 110 -4.65 7.77 -5.17
C GLN A 110 -6.18 7.67 -5.15
N ALA A 111 -6.90 8.60 -5.79
CA ALA A 111 -8.36 8.53 -5.89
C ALA A 111 -8.84 7.29 -6.67
N ILE A 112 -8.17 6.95 -7.78
CA ILE A 112 -8.48 5.76 -8.58
C ILE A 112 -8.13 4.48 -7.78
N SER A 113 -7.01 4.48 -7.05
CA SER A 113 -6.59 3.35 -6.21
C SER A 113 -7.63 3.02 -5.13
N VAL A 114 -8.28 4.02 -4.51
CA VAL A 114 -9.36 3.77 -3.56
C VAL A 114 -10.50 2.98 -4.22
N ALA A 115 -10.92 3.36 -5.43
CA ALA A 115 -11.94 2.62 -6.16
C ALA A 115 -11.48 1.19 -6.50
N PHE A 116 -10.24 1.02 -6.96
CA PHE A 116 -9.65 -0.28 -7.27
C PHE A 116 -9.66 -1.23 -6.05
N TYR A 117 -9.19 -0.76 -4.89
CA TYR A 117 -9.17 -1.58 -3.67
C TYR A 117 -10.58 -1.93 -3.17
N VAL A 118 -11.56 -1.03 -3.28
CA VAL A 118 -12.94 -1.33 -2.89
C VAL A 118 -13.58 -2.36 -3.82
N ILE A 119 -13.30 -2.30 -5.12
CA ILE A 119 -13.80 -3.29 -6.08
C ILE A 119 -13.26 -4.68 -5.74
N GLY A 120 -11.95 -4.85 -5.50
CA GLY A 120 -11.44 -6.18 -5.15
C GLY A 120 -11.82 -6.63 -3.74
N PHE A 121 -12.04 -5.71 -2.79
CA PHE A 121 -12.66 -6.07 -1.52
C PHE A 121 -14.09 -6.61 -1.72
N THR A 122 -14.85 -5.99 -2.63
CA THR A 122 -16.19 -6.46 -3.00
C THR A 122 -16.13 -7.84 -3.66
N GLU A 123 -15.18 -8.07 -4.58
CA GLU A 123 -14.93 -9.38 -5.20
C GLU A 123 -14.64 -10.45 -4.13
N ALA A 124 -13.82 -10.12 -3.12
CA ALA A 124 -13.57 -11.01 -2.00
C ALA A 124 -14.83 -11.28 -1.17
N LEU A 125 -15.68 -10.28 -0.90
CA LEU A 125 -16.94 -10.47 -0.18
C LEU A 125 -17.92 -11.38 -0.95
N LEU A 126 -18.00 -11.23 -2.28
CA LEU A 126 -18.84 -12.06 -3.14
C LEU A 126 -18.39 -13.54 -3.18
N SER A 127 -17.21 -13.88 -2.68
CA SER A 127 -16.83 -15.29 -2.47
C SER A 127 -17.63 -15.95 -1.34
N ILE A 128 -18.27 -15.16 -0.46
CA ILE A 128 -19.07 -15.65 0.66
C ILE A 128 -20.54 -15.80 0.21
N PRO A 129 -21.18 -16.96 0.43
CA PRO A 129 -22.54 -17.23 -0.05
C PRO A 129 -23.60 -16.17 0.33
N PHE A 130 -23.45 -15.56 1.51
CA PHE A 130 -24.36 -14.51 1.97
C PHE A 130 -24.38 -13.27 1.06
N PHE A 131 -23.23 -12.86 0.52
CA PHE A 131 -23.13 -11.65 -0.29
C PHE A 131 -23.36 -11.90 -1.79
N GLN A 132 -23.34 -13.16 -2.24
CA GLN A 132 -23.51 -13.52 -3.66
C GLN A 132 -24.85 -13.07 -4.26
N ALA A 133 -25.91 -13.00 -3.45
CA ALA A 133 -27.22 -12.58 -3.89
C ALA A 133 -27.38 -11.05 -3.99
N MET A 134 -26.40 -10.28 -3.52
CA MET A 134 -26.43 -8.82 -3.53
C MET A 134 -25.71 -8.25 -4.75
N ASP A 135 -26.15 -7.08 -5.22
CA ASP A 135 -25.47 -6.36 -6.29
C ASP A 135 -24.10 -5.84 -5.81
N ALA A 136 -23.05 -6.21 -6.55
CA ALA A 136 -21.68 -5.75 -6.31
C ALA A 136 -21.58 -4.23 -6.22
N ARG A 137 -22.35 -3.49 -7.04
CA ARG A 137 -22.32 -2.02 -7.04
C ARG A 137 -22.82 -1.45 -5.71
N LEU A 138 -23.88 -2.03 -5.16
CA LEU A 138 -24.44 -1.59 -3.87
C LEU A 138 -23.45 -1.87 -2.73
N ILE A 139 -22.81 -3.04 -2.73
CA ILE A 139 -21.76 -3.38 -1.75
C ILE A 139 -20.60 -2.38 -1.86
N SER A 140 -20.07 -2.16 -3.07
CA SER A 140 -18.95 -1.24 -3.28
C SER A 140 -19.30 0.18 -2.84
N THR A 141 -20.48 0.70 -3.18
CA THR A 141 -20.93 2.04 -2.74
C THR A 141 -21.06 2.11 -1.22
N ALA A 142 -21.64 1.11 -0.58
CA ALA A 142 -21.76 1.06 0.89
C ALA A 142 -20.38 1.05 1.56
N VAL A 143 -19.43 0.26 1.03
CA VAL A 143 -18.06 0.18 1.52
C VAL A 143 -17.33 1.52 1.38
N VAL A 144 -17.40 2.18 0.21
CA VAL A 144 -16.80 3.51 0.01
C VAL A 144 -17.34 4.51 1.02
N VAL A 145 -18.66 4.57 1.21
CA VAL A 145 -19.28 5.51 2.15
C VAL A 145 -18.84 5.22 3.59
N LEU A 146 -18.81 3.94 3.99
CA LEU A 146 -18.37 3.54 5.32
C LEU A 146 -16.91 3.97 5.59
N PHE A 147 -15.99 3.62 4.70
CA PHE A 147 -14.58 3.99 4.86
C PHE A 147 -14.36 5.51 4.73
N GLY A 148 -15.17 6.20 3.93
CA GLY A 148 -15.19 7.66 3.84
C GLY A 148 -15.57 8.32 5.17
N VAL A 149 -16.59 7.80 5.85
CA VAL A 149 -16.99 8.27 7.18
C VAL A 149 -15.90 8.00 8.22
N ILE A 150 -15.29 6.80 8.20
CA ILE A 150 -14.18 6.46 9.11
C ILE A 150 -12.98 7.40 8.88
N ALA A 151 -12.63 7.66 7.62
CA ALA A 151 -11.56 8.58 7.26
C ALA A 151 -11.84 10.02 7.74
N TYR A 152 -13.11 10.44 7.76
CA TYR A 152 -13.51 11.75 8.27
C TYR A 152 -13.40 11.88 9.80
N ILE A 153 -13.61 10.79 10.56
CA ILE A 153 -13.55 10.79 12.03
C ILE A 153 -12.12 11.03 12.55
N GLY A 154 -11.09 10.55 11.86
CA GLY A 154 -9.70 10.92 12.16
C GLY A 154 -8.66 9.85 11.86
N ALA A 155 -7.50 10.29 11.37
CA ALA A 155 -6.38 9.42 10.98
C ALA A 155 -5.77 8.63 12.15
N ASP A 156 -5.81 9.19 13.37
CA ASP A 156 -5.30 8.51 14.58
C ASP A 156 -6.01 7.19 14.86
N PHE A 157 -7.32 7.12 14.58
CA PHE A 157 -8.10 5.89 14.76
C PHE A 157 -7.71 4.84 13.72
N ALA A 158 -7.55 5.24 12.46
CA ALA A 158 -7.11 4.36 11.38
C ALA A 158 -5.75 3.72 11.68
N LEU A 159 -4.79 4.49 12.23
CA LEU A 159 -3.47 3.99 12.62
C LEU A 159 -3.49 3.05 13.82
N ARG A 160 -4.56 3.01 14.61
CA ARG A 160 -4.73 1.97 15.63
C ARG A 160 -5.29 0.68 15.03
N ILE A 161 -6.28 0.81 14.15
CA ILE A 161 -6.87 -0.34 13.43
C ILE A 161 -5.83 -1.06 12.57
N GLN A 162 -4.85 -0.33 12.00
CA GLN A 162 -3.83 -0.91 11.12
C GLN A 162 -3.10 -2.11 11.74
N TYR A 163 -2.88 -2.14 13.06
CA TYR A 163 -2.19 -3.25 13.72
C TYR A 163 -3.05 -4.52 13.74
N VAL A 164 -4.37 -4.37 13.86
CA VAL A 164 -5.30 -5.49 13.76
C VAL A 164 -5.32 -6.03 12.33
N VAL A 165 -5.32 -5.13 11.34
CA VAL A 165 -5.25 -5.51 9.92
C VAL A 165 -3.92 -6.23 9.62
N LEU A 166 -2.79 -5.74 10.14
CA LEU A 166 -1.49 -6.40 10.01
C LEU A 166 -1.51 -7.81 10.61
N ALA A 167 -2.05 -7.96 11.83
CA ALA A 167 -2.14 -9.26 12.48
C ALA A 167 -3.00 -10.26 11.67
N ALA A 168 -4.14 -9.80 11.13
CA ALA A 168 -4.98 -10.60 10.26
C ALA A 168 -4.26 -10.99 8.96
N LEU A 169 -3.51 -10.06 8.35
CA LEU A 169 -2.72 -10.29 7.16
C LEU A 169 -1.62 -11.35 7.40
N VAL A 170 -0.87 -11.23 8.51
CA VAL A 170 0.15 -12.22 8.87
C VAL A 170 -0.49 -13.59 9.11
N GLY A 171 -1.64 -13.64 9.80
CA GLY A 171 -2.41 -14.87 9.97
C GLY A 171 -2.84 -15.50 8.64
N ALA A 172 -3.30 -14.68 7.69
CA ALA A 172 -3.67 -15.12 6.35
C ALA A 172 -2.47 -15.68 5.57
N LEU A 173 -1.29 -15.05 5.67
CA LEU A 173 -0.07 -15.56 5.04
C LEU A 173 0.36 -16.90 5.65
N ILE A 174 0.32 -17.03 6.98
CA ILE A 174 0.60 -18.31 7.66
C ILE A 174 -0.36 -19.39 7.16
N SER A 175 -1.66 -19.09 7.11
CA SER A 175 -2.67 -20.03 6.62
C SER A 175 -2.44 -20.43 5.16
N PHE A 176 -2.04 -19.49 4.31
CA PHE A 176 -1.74 -19.74 2.90
C PHE A 176 -0.55 -20.70 2.74
N PHE A 177 0.57 -20.42 3.41
CA PHE A 177 1.76 -21.28 3.33
C PHE A 177 1.56 -22.64 4.00
N ALA A 178 0.80 -22.70 5.11
CA ALA A 178 0.45 -23.96 5.74
C ALA A 178 -0.46 -24.82 4.85
N GLY A 179 -1.41 -24.20 4.14
CA GLY A 179 -2.34 -24.92 3.25
C GLY A 179 -1.69 -25.54 2.03
N GLY A 180 -0.62 -24.94 1.49
CA GLY A 180 0.16 -25.49 0.38
C GLY A 180 1.32 -26.39 0.79
N TRP A 181 1.46 -26.71 2.08
CA TRP A 181 2.61 -27.45 2.59
C TRP A 181 2.53 -28.93 2.18
N GLY A 182 3.43 -29.35 1.29
CA GLY A 182 3.54 -30.74 0.83
C GLY A 182 3.00 -31.00 -0.57
N ASP A 183 2.22 -30.07 -1.14
CA ASP A 183 1.72 -30.18 -2.52
C ASP A 183 2.68 -29.49 -3.50
N THR A 184 3.74 -30.20 -3.91
CA THR A 184 4.67 -29.71 -4.94
C THR A 184 4.16 -30.07 -6.33
N LEU A 185 3.26 -29.25 -6.86
CA LEU A 185 2.95 -29.29 -8.30
C LEU A 185 4.17 -28.79 -9.09
N ALA A 186 4.49 -29.46 -10.19
CA ALA A 186 5.54 -29.01 -11.09
C ALA A 186 5.17 -27.60 -11.63
N PRO A 187 6.00 -26.58 -11.40
CA PRO A 187 5.64 -25.21 -11.78
C PRO A 187 5.61 -25.07 -13.30
N THR A 188 4.60 -24.38 -13.82
CA THR A 188 4.56 -23.99 -15.22
C THR A 188 5.60 -22.89 -15.45
N LEU A 189 6.73 -23.26 -16.09
CA LEU A 189 7.84 -22.32 -16.30
C LEU A 189 7.59 -21.35 -17.45
N THR A 190 6.90 -21.81 -18.50
CA THR A 190 6.66 -21.07 -19.74
C THR A 190 5.34 -20.30 -19.67
N PRO A 191 5.25 -19.13 -20.33
CA PRO A 191 4.00 -18.38 -20.42
C PRO A 191 2.93 -19.15 -21.20
N ALA A 192 1.68 -18.96 -20.79
CA ALA A 192 0.48 -19.52 -21.41
C ALA A 192 -0.59 -18.43 -21.54
N PHE A 193 -0.26 -17.37 -22.29
CA PHE A 193 -1.15 -16.23 -22.45
C PHE A 193 -2.46 -16.63 -23.14
N THR A 194 -3.57 -16.33 -22.48
CA THR A 194 -4.90 -16.43 -23.08
C THR A 194 -5.08 -15.41 -24.21
N PRO A 195 -5.94 -15.70 -25.21
CA PRO A 195 -6.15 -14.79 -26.34
C PRO A 195 -6.50 -13.37 -25.88
N GLY A 196 -5.75 -12.38 -26.35
CA GLY A 196 -5.93 -10.96 -25.98
C GLY A 196 -5.15 -10.50 -24.75
N VAL A 197 -4.51 -11.40 -24.00
CA VAL A 197 -3.62 -11.03 -22.88
C VAL A 197 -2.18 -10.99 -23.37
N THR A 198 -1.50 -9.88 -23.10
CA THR A 198 -0.08 -9.69 -23.43
C THR A 198 0.75 -9.59 -22.16
N PHE A 199 2.07 -9.78 -22.27
CA PHE A 199 3.00 -9.58 -21.17
C PHE A 199 2.80 -8.22 -20.47
N TRP A 200 2.65 -7.14 -21.25
CA TRP A 200 2.46 -5.79 -20.70
C TRP A 200 1.11 -5.60 -20.01
N ALA A 201 0.06 -6.29 -20.48
CA ALA A 201 -1.23 -6.28 -19.78
C ALA A 201 -1.11 -6.96 -18.41
N VAL A 202 -0.41 -8.10 -18.34
CA VAL A 202 -0.16 -8.78 -17.05
C VAL A 202 0.69 -7.92 -16.12
N PHE A 203 1.74 -7.28 -16.65
CA PHE A 203 2.56 -6.32 -15.91
C PHE A 203 1.70 -5.16 -15.36
N ALA A 204 0.84 -4.55 -16.18
CA ALA A 204 -0.01 -3.44 -15.76
C ALA A 204 -1.02 -3.83 -14.67
N VAL A 205 -1.52 -5.07 -14.68
CA VAL A 205 -2.40 -5.60 -13.62
C VAL A 205 -1.64 -5.86 -12.32
N PHE A 206 -0.37 -6.28 -12.41
CA PHE A 206 0.47 -6.55 -11.24
C PHE A 206 1.07 -5.28 -10.63
N PHE A 207 1.39 -4.27 -11.45
CA PHE A 207 2.14 -3.09 -11.05
C PHE A 207 1.57 -2.31 -9.84
N PRO A 208 0.25 -2.21 -9.61
CA PRO A 208 -0.27 -1.55 -8.41
C PRO A 208 0.03 -2.29 -7.09
N ALA A 209 0.69 -3.46 -7.13
CA ALA A 209 1.06 -4.25 -5.96
C ALA A 209 2.44 -3.93 -5.39
N VAL A 210 3.22 -3.06 -6.04
CA VAL A 210 4.59 -2.72 -5.65
C VAL A 210 4.73 -1.29 -5.16
#